data_AF-A0A315WSP4-F1
#
_entry.id   AF-A0A315WSP4-F1
#
_cell.length_a   1.000
_cell.length_b   1.000
_cell.length_c   1.000
_cell.angle_alpha   90.00
_cell.angle_beta   90.00
_cell.angle_gamma   90.00
#
_symmetry.space_group_name_H-M   'P 1'
#
loop_
_entity.id
_entity.type
_entity.pdbx_description
1 polymer ?
#
loop_
_entity_poly.entity_id
_entity_poly.type
_entity_poly.pdbx_seq_one_letter_code
_entity_poly.pdbx_strand_id
1 'polypeptide(L)'
;MTLREKLLDAVIDGQLGNGLVVTRQAFIHHFKEVTESYTGVFLANSEISQDHSPTYEKFTQRLEVGVYRIHPQALLERMNERKLA
;
A
#
# COMPACT_ATOMS: atom_id res chain seq x y z
N MET A 1 -7.88 -12.45 3.56
CA MET A 1 -7.26 -11.45 2.68
C MET A 1 -7.14 -10.13 3.44
N THR A 2 -5.93 -9.64 3.65
CA THR A 2 -5.62 -8.42 4.42
C THR A 2 -5.75 -7.16 3.56
N LEU A 3 -5.78 -5.98 4.18
CA LEU A 3 -5.80 -4.72 3.41
C LEU A 3 -4.49 -4.50 2.64
N ARG A 4 -3.36 -5.00 3.16
CA ARG A 4 -2.09 -5.01 2.42
C ARG A 4 -2.20 -5.83 1.14
N GLU A 5 -2.68 -7.07 1.22
CA GLU A 5 -2.84 -7.92 0.04
C GLU A 5 -3.77 -7.28 -0.99
N LYS A 6 -4.90 -6.71 -0.55
CA LYS A 6 -5.82 -5.98 -1.42
C LYS A 6 -5.17 -4.77 -2.10
N LEU A 7 -4.37 -4.00 -1.37
CA LEU A 7 -3.61 -2.88 -1.91
C LEU A 7 -2.61 -3.34 -2.97
N LEU A 8 -1.81 -4.36 -2.67
CA LEU A 8 -0.81 -4.89 -3.59
C LEU A 8 -1.48 -5.45 -4.85
N ASP A 9 -2.61 -6.14 -4.72
CA ASP A 9 -3.40 -6.63 -5.85
C ASP A 9 -3.93 -5.50 -6.72
N ALA A 10 -4.50 -4.46 -6.12
CA ALA A 10 -4.99 -3.29 -6.85
C ALA A 10 -3.86 -2.58 -7.62
N VAL A 11 -2.64 -2.55 -7.07
CA VAL A 11 -1.46 -1.98 -7.76
C VAL A 11 -0.98 -2.88 -8.90
N ILE A 12 -0.88 -4.20 -8.67
CA ILE A 12 -0.50 -5.18 -9.70
C ILE A 12 -1.47 -5.17 -10.87
N ASP A 13 -2.77 -5.08 -10.57
CA ASP A 13 -3.85 -5.11 -11.56
C ASP A 13 -4.04 -3.76 -12.27
N GLY A 14 -3.24 -2.73 -11.92
CA GLY A 14 -3.31 -1.39 -12.50
C GLY A 14 -4.55 -0.58 -12.11
N GLN A 15 -5.25 -0.97 -11.04
CA GLN A 15 -6.47 -0.32 -10.54
C GLN A 15 -6.17 0.82 -9.57
N LEU A 16 -4.98 0.83 -8.98
CA LEU A 16 -4.56 1.84 -8.01
C LEU A 16 -3.10 2.23 -8.22
N GLY A 17 -2.84 3.53 -8.21
CA GLY A 17 -1.49 4.08 -8.35
C GLY A 17 -1.07 4.32 -9.81
N ASN A 18 0.12 4.89 -9.97
CA ASN A 18 0.81 5.08 -11.25
C ASN A 18 2.15 4.33 -11.17
N GLY A 19 2.16 3.09 -11.66
CA GLY A 19 3.24 2.15 -11.39
C GLY A 19 3.32 1.83 -9.90
N LEU A 20 4.46 2.13 -9.27
CA LEU A 20 4.68 1.87 -7.85
C LEU A 20 4.18 2.98 -6.92
N VAL A 21 3.72 4.10 -7.48
CA VAL A 21 3.39 5.31 -6.69
C VAL A 21 1.89 5.37 -6.43
N VAL A 22 1.50 5.45 -5.16
CA VAL A 22 0.12 5.49 -4.67
C VAL A 22 -0.09 6.75 -3.85
N THR A 23 -1.21 7.44 -4.07
CA THR A 23 -1.61 8.58 -3.24
C THR A 23 -2.58 8.13 -2.16
N ARG A 24 -2.52 8.80 -0.99
CA ARG A 24 -3.44 8.55 0.13
C ARG A 24 -4.90 8.76 -0.29
N GLN A 25 -5.18 9.78 -1.09
CA GLN A 25 -6.53 10.06 -1.58
C GLN A 25 -7.04 8.93 -2.48
N ALA A 26 -6.24 8.45 -3.43
CA ALA A 26 -6.63 7.33 -4.29
C ALA A 26 -6.84 6.05 -3.48
N PHE A 27 -5.99 5.80 -2.48
CA PHE A 27 -6.14 4.67 -1.56
C PHE A 27 -7.45 4.73 -0.76
N ILE A 28 -7.75 5.86 -0.11
CA ILE A 28 -9.00 6.07 0.64
C ILE A 28 -10.22 5.90 -0.29
N HIS A 29 -10.17 6.47 -1.49
CA HIS A 29 -11.26 6.39 -2.46
C HIS A 29 -11.51 4.96 -2.95
N HIS A 30 -10.43 4.21 -3.23
CA HIS A 30 -10.50 2.84 -3.70
C HIS A 30 -11.05 1.89 -2.63
N PHE A 31 -10.64 2.07 -1.36
CA PHE A 31 -11.09 1.26 -0.22
C PHE A 31 -12.12 1.98 0.66
N LYS A 32 -13.15 2.57 0.03
CA LYS A 32 -14.19 3.37 0.69
C LYS A 32 -15.01 2.59 1.75
N GLU A 33 -15.03 1.27 1.67
CA GLU A 33 -15.69 0.38 2.62
C GLU A 33 -14.90 0.20 3.92
N VAL A 34 -13.63 0.60 3.94
CA VAL A 34 -12.78 0.60 5.13
C VAL A 34 -12.88 1.97 5.80
N THR A 35 -12.87 2.02 7.13
CA THR A 35 -12.99 3.27 7.87
C THR A 35 -11.89 4.26 7.46
N GLU A 36 -12.28 5.50 7.19
CA GLU A 36 -11.38 6.56 6.73
C GLU A 36 -10.25 6.83 7.74
N SER A 37 -10.54 6.68 9.04
CA SER A 37 -9.53 6.79 10.10
C SER A 37 -8.43 5.73 9.97
N TYR A 38 -8.74 4.52 9.51
CA TYR A 38 -7.79 3.46 9.30
C TYR A 38 -7.05 3.63 7.96
N THR A 39 -7.76 3.89 6.87
CA THR A 39 -7.13 4.07 5.55
C THR A 39 -6.27 5.33 5.47
N GLY A 40 -6.63 6.39 6.21
CA GLY A 40 -5.87 7.64 6.28
C GLY A 40 -4.48 7.51 6.90
N VAL A 41 -4.28 6.54 7.80
CA VAL A 41 -3.00 6.28 8.47
C VAL A 41 -2.26 5.07 7.92
N PHE A 42 -2.93 4.19 7.18
CA PHE A 42 -2.39 2.91 6.72
C PHE A 42 -1.04 3.04 5.98
N LEU A 43 -0.99 3.88 4.94
CA LEU A 43 0.24 4.07 4.16
C LEU A 43 1.37 4.65 5.02
N ALA A 44 1.08 5.60 5.90
CA ALA A 44 2.07 6.20 6.79
C ALA A 44 2.62 5.19 7.82
N ASN A 45 1.74 4.38 8.39
CA ASN A 45 2.12 3.36 9.38
C ASN A 45 2.89 2.19 8.76
N SER A 46 2.74 1.97 7.45
CA SER A 46 3.50 1.00 6.66
C SER A 46 4.82 1.54 6.08
N GLU A 47 5.27 2.72 6.49
CA GLU A 47 6.54 3.29 6.04
C GLU A 47 7.76 2.56 6.62
N ILE A 48 8.72 2.21 5.76
CA ILE A 48 9.95 1.48 6.14
C ILE A 48 10.80 2.24 7.15
N SER A 49 10.79 3.58 7.12
CA SER A 49 11.59 4.42 8.02
C SER A 49 10.90 4.76 9.35
N GLN A 50 9.68 4.26 9.60
CA GLN A 50 8.88 4.65 10.77
C GLN A 50 8.71 3.45 11.74
N ASP A 51 9.22 3.60 12.96
CA ASP A 51 9.14 2.57 14.02
C ASP A 51 7.89 2.68 14.91
N HIS A 52 7.04 3.69 14.71
CA HIS A 52 5.92 3.99 15.62
C HIS A 52 4.74 3.02 15.51
N SER A 53 4.76 2.06 14.58
CA SER A 53 3.67 1.13 14.33
C SER A 53 4.22 -0.30 14.15
N PRO A 54 4.46 -1.03 15.26
CA PRO A 54 5.10 -2.34 15.21
C PRO A 54 4.21 -3.44 14.61
N THR A 55 2.90 -3.20 14.56
CA THR A 55 1.91 -4.16 14.02
C THR A 55 1.69 -4.03 12.52
N TYR A 56 2.19 -2.98 11.89
CA TYR A 56 2.05 -2.77 10.46
C TYR A 56 3.26 -3.34 9.72
N GLU A 57 3.01 -4.14 8.69
CA GLU A 57 4.04 -4.53 7.76
C GLU A 57 4.60 -3.29 7.06
N LYS A 58 5.94 -3.28 6.91
CA LYS A 58 6.71 -2.14 6.41
C LYS A 58 7.04 -2.37 4.94
N PHE A 59 6.35 -1.66 4.06
CA PHE A 59 6.48 -1.87 2.62
C PHE A 59 6.23 -0.61 1.79
N THR A 60 6.12 0.56 2.42
CA THR A 60 5.97 1.83 1.71
C THR A 60 7.13 2.78 2.01
N GLN A 61 7.34 3.74 1.12
CA GLN A 61 8.27 4.84 1.29
C GLN A 61 7.54 6.14 0.94
N ARG A 62 7.49 7.10 1.86
CA ARG A 62 6.92 8.41 1.57
C ARG A 62 7.81 9.19 0.62
N LEU A 63 7.24 9.70 -0.47
CA LEU A 63 7.92 10.58 -1.42
C LEU A 63 7.64 12.05 -1.12
N GLU A 64 6.39 12.35 -0.79
CA GLU A 64 5.90 13.67 -0.38
C GLU A 64 4.65 13.50 0.49
N VAL A 65 4.06 14.60 0.97
CA VAL A 65 2.88 14.54 1.84
C VAL A 65 1.71 13.88 1.11
N GLY A 66 1.32 12.70 1.58
CA GLY A 66 0.19 11.96 1.01
C GLY A 66 0.54 11.14 -0.25
N VAL A 67 1.82 11.03 -0.63
CA VAL A 67 2.25 10.23 -1.78
C VAL A 67 3.34 9.25 -1.35
N TYR A 68 3.13 7.99 -1.72
CA TYR A 68 3.91 6.86 -1.25
C TYR A 68 4.33 6.00 -2.42
N ARG A 69 5.54 5.46 -2.36
CA ARG A 69 6.01 4.39 -3.23
C ARG A 69 5.83 3.06 -2.51
N ILE A 70 5.22 2.09 -3.17
CA ILE A 70 5.22 0.69 -2.74
C ILE A 70 6.59 0.10 -3.03
N HIS A 71 7.17 -0.56 -2.05
CA HIS A 71 8.47 -1.20 -2.19
C HIS A 71 8.38 -2.35 -3.22
N PRO A 72 9.25 -2.40 -4.25
CA PRO A 72 9.16 -3.40 -5.32
C PRO A 72 9.14 -4.83 -4.82
N GLN A 73 9.91 -5.13 -3.77
CA GLN A 73 9.97 -6.46 -3.16
C GLN A 73 8.58 -6.96 -2.70
N ALA A 74 7.76 -6.10 -2.11
CA ALA A 74 6.43 -6.49 -1.64
C ALA A 74 5.49 -6.85 -2.80
N LEU A 75 5.62 -6.17 -3.94
CA LEU A 75 4.87 -6.51 -5.15
C LEU A 75 5.38 -7.81 -5.75
N LEU A 76 6.70 -8.01 -5.83
CA LEU A 76 7.28 -9.25 -6.35
C LEU A 76 6.84 -10.47 -5.53
N GLU A 77 6.86 -10.36 -4.20
CA GLU A 77 6.34 -11.40 -3.29
C GLU A 77 4.88 -11.70 -3.58
N ARG A 78 4.04 -10.66 -3.71
CA ARG A 78 2.62 -10.84 -4.00
C ARG A 78 2.37 -11.43 -5.39
N MET A 79 3.18 -11.06 -6.39
CA MET A 79 3.11 -11.63 -7.74
C MET A 79 3.49 -13.11 -7.73
N ASN A 80 4.52 -13.51 -6.96
CA ASN A 80 4.90 -14.91 -6.79
C ASN A 80 3.79 -15.73 -6.10
N GLU A 81 3.18 -15.20 -5.04
CA GLU A 81 2.02 -15.81 -4.39
C GLU A 81 0.86 -16.03 -5.37
N ARG A 82 0.67 -15.09 -6.31
CA ARG A 82 -0.34 -15.13 -7.38
C ARG A 82 0.10 -15.91 -8.63
N LYS A 83 1.33 -16.42 -8.69
CA LYS A 83 1.91 -17.13 -9.85
C LYS A 83 1.92 -16.29 -11.14
N LEU A 84 2.21 -15.00 -11.00
CA LEU A 84 2.30 -14.03 -12.11
C LEU A 84 3.74 -13.68 -12.52
N ALA A 85 4.72 -14.08 -11.71
CA ALA A 85 6.15 -13.86 -11.92
C ALA A 85 6.91 -15.18 -11.85
#